data_AF-A0A950SZE5-F1
#
_entry.id   AF-A0A950SZE5-F1
#
_cell.length_a   1.000
_cell.length_b   1.000
_cell.length_c   1.000
_cell.angle_alpha   90.00
_cell.angle_beta   90.00
_cell.angle_gamma   90.00
#
_symmetry.space_group_name_H-M   'P 1'
#
loop_
_entity.id
_entity.type
_entity.pdbx_description
1 polymer ?
#
loop_
_entity_poly.entity_id
_entity_poly.type
_entity_poly.pdbx_seq_one_letter_code
_entity_poly.pdbx_strand_id
1 'polypeptide(L)' 'FARDIAGHVLFMDSGAIAEHGRADDVLVRPGNPRTRAFLSRFHHATALRSAG' A
#
# COMPACT_ATOMS: atom_id res chain seq x y z
N PHE A 1 -8.73 -6.83 0.36
CA PHE A 1 -9.00 -7.00 1.80
C PHE A 1 -8.75 -5.71 2.57
N ALA A 2 -7.50 -5.32 2.86
CA ALA A 2 -7.25 -4.15 3.73
C ALA A 2 -7.87 -2.85 3.19
N ARG A 3 -7.80 -2.63 1.86
CA ARG A 3 -8.48 -1.53 1.17
C ARG A 3 -10.00 -1.53 1.39
N ASP A 4 -10.62 -2.71 1.34
CA ASP A 4 -12.08 -2.83 1.26
C ASP A 4 -12.75 -2.75 2.65
N ILE A 5 -11.97 -2.88 3.73
CA ILE A 5 -12.46 -2.88 5.11
C ILE A 5 -12.01 -1.63 5.88
N ALA A 6 -10.81 -1.12 5.63
CA ALA A 6 -10.28 0.00 6.42
C ALA A 6 -10.87 1.34 5.97
N GLY A 7 -11.33 2.14 6.94
CA GLY A 7 -11.68 3.54 6.69
C GLY A 7 -10.45 4.45 6.56
N HIS A 8 -9.42 4.18 7.36
CA HIS A 8 -8.18 4.94 7.42
C HIS A 8 -6.99 3.99 7.62
N VAL A 9 -5.84 4.34 7.05
CA VAL A 9 -4.61 3.55 7.09
C VAL A 9 -3.46 4.43 7.57
N LEU A 10 -2.55 3.85 8.36
CA LEU A 10 -1.25 4.41 8.66
C LEU A 10 -0.18 3.46 8.11
N PHE A 11 0.71 4.01 7.28
CA PHE A 11 1.92 3.34 6.84
C PHE A 11 3.09 3.83 7.69
N MET A 12 3.78 2.88 8.33
CA MET A 12 4.95 3.14 9.17
C MET A 12 6.22 2.59 8.52
N ASP A 13 7.30 3.36 8.63
CA ASP A 13 8.64 2.97 8.19
C ASP A 13 9.67 3.58 9.14
N SER A 14 10.71 2.81 9.48
CA SER A 14 11.80 3.24 10.37
C SER A 14 11.33 3.79 11.73
N GLY A 15 10.25 3.22 12.27
CA GLY A 15 9.68 3.63 13.56
C GLY A 15 8.85 4.92 13.52
N ALA A 16 8.58 5.48 12.34
CA ALA A 16 7.78 6.70 12.19
C ALA A 16 6.60 6.50 11.23
N ILE A 17 5.56 7.32 11.36
CA ILE A 17 4.46 7.39 10.38
C ILE A 17 5.02 8.09 9.15
N ALA A 18 5.13 7.34 8.05
CA ALA A 18 5.59 7.88 6.78
C ALA A 18 4.42 8.40 5.92
N GLU A 19 3.23 7.79 6.03
CA GLU A 19 2.03 8.24 5.33
C GLU A 19 0.77 7.78 6.08
N HIS A 20 -0.29 8.58 6.03
CA HIS A 20 -1.59 8.23 6.61
C HIS A 20 -2.72 8.90 5.84
N GLY A 21 -3.88 8.26 5.78
CA GLY A 21 -5.04 8.77 5.04
C GLY A 21 -6.12 7.72 4.85
N ARG A 22 -7.10 7.99 3.97
CA ARG A 22 -8.09 6.98 3.58
C ARG A 22 -7.38 5.79 2.96
N ALA A 23 -8.00 4.61 3.09
CA ALA A 23 -7.39 3.39 2.57
C ALA A 23 -7.07 3.46 1.07
N ASP A 24 -7.94 4.07 0.25
CA ASP A 24 -7.68 4.26 -1.19
C ASP A 24 -6.49 5.18 -1.47
N ASP A 25 -6.30 6.22 -0.66
CA ASP A 25 -5.21 7.17 -0.84
C ASP A 25 -3.86 6.53 -0.49
N VAL A 26 -3.82 5.72 0.57
CA VAL A 26 -2.56 5.11 1.04
C VAL A 26 -2.24 3.79 0.31
N LEU A 27 -3.25 2.97 0.00
CA LEU A 27 -3.04 1.61 -0.54
C LEU A 27 -3.18 1.51 -2.06
N VAL A 28 -3.87 2.45 -2.70
CA VAL A 28 -4.09 2.42 -4.16
C VAL A 28 -3.35 3.55 -4.87
N ARG A 29 -3.36 4.76 -4.30
CA ARG A 29 -2.74 5.95 -4.89
C ARG A 29 -1.78 6.66 -3.91
N PRO A 30 -0.81 5.94 -3.31
CA PRO A 30 0.12 6.52 -2.34
C PRO A 30 0.88 7.73 -2.89
N GLY A 31 0.83 8.83 -2.14
CA GLY A 31 1.58 10.05 -2.43
C GLY A 31 3.05 9.93 -2.03
N ASN A 32 3.35 9.19 -0.95
CA ASN A 32 4.72 9.04 -0.47
C ASN A 32 5.51 8.01 -1.30
N PRO A 33 6.72 8.38 -1.80
CA PRO A 33 7.60 7.47 -2.52
C PRO A 33 7.95 6.17 -1.77
N ARG A 34 8.08 6.22 -0.43
CA ARG A 34 8.41 5.05 0.40
C ARG A 34 7.25 4.05 0.43
N THR A 35 6.02 4.54 0.58
CA THR A 35 4.80 3.72 0.52
C THR A 35 4.65 3.07 -0.85
N ARG A 36 4.90 3.82 -1.95
CA ARG A 36 4.92 3.25 -3.31
C ARG A 36 5.93 2.11 -3.46
N ALA A 37 7.15 2.31 -2.99
CA ALA A 37 8.21 1.30 -3.07
C ALA A 37 7.92 0.06 -2.22
N PHE A 38 7.22 0.22 -1.09
CA PHE A 38 6.75 -0.91 -0.29
C PHE A 38 5.64 -1.68 -1.01
N LEU A 39 4.59 -0.99 -1.47
CA LEU A 39 3.43 -1.62 -2.08
C LEU A 39 3.75 -2.30 -3.41
N SER A 40 4.70 -1.78 -4.21
CA SER A 40 5.10 -2.38 -5.49
C SER A 40 5.51 -3.86 -5.33
N ARG A 41 6.14 -4.23 -4.21
CA ARG A 41 6.53 -5.63 -3.90
C ARG A 41 5.34 -6.59 -3.89
N PHE A 42 4.15 -6.10 -3.56
CA PHE A 42 2.93 -6.89 -3.45
C PHE A 42 2.10 -6.88 -4.74
N HIS A 43 2.12 -5.77 -5.50
CA HIS A 43 1.42 -5.70 -6.79
C HIS A 43 2.04 -6.62 -7.85
N HIS A 44 3.35 -6.89 -7.79
CA HIS A 44 4.01 -7.85 -8.68
C HIS A 44 3.74 -9.32 -8.33
N ALA A 45 3.37 -9.63 -7.08
CA ALA A 45 3.03 -10.99 -6.67
C ALA A 45 1.73 -11.51 -7.31
N THR A 46 0.84 -10.60 -7.75
CA THR A 46 -0.41 -10.96 -8.43
C THR A 46 -0.19 -11.20 -9.93
N ALA A 47 0.70 -10.46 -10.60
CA ALA A 47 0.96 -10.62 -12.03
C ALA A 47 1.64 -11.95 -12.39
N LEU A 48 2.46 -12.51 -11.49
CA LEU A 48 3.13 -13.79 -11.69
C LEU A 48 2.20 -15.02 -11.50
N ARG A 49 0.99 -14.83 -10.96
CA ARG A 49 -0.01 -15.91 -10.77
C ARG A 49 -1.04 -16.01 -11.90
N SER A 50 -1.08 -15.05 -12.81
CA SER A 50 -2.02 -15.02 -13.94
C SER A 50 -1.42 -15.58 -15.24
N ALA A 51 -0.12 -15.93 -15.22
CA ALA A 51 0.63 -16.43 -16.37
C ALA A 51 0.84 -17.96 -16.35
N GLY A 52 -0.03 -18.71 -15.68
CA GLY A 52 0.01 -20.17 -15.58
C GLY A 52 -1.38 -20.78 -15.69
#